data_AF-A0A820C474-F1
#
_entry.id   AF-A0A820C474-F1
#
_cell.length_a   1.000
_cell.length_b   1.000
_cell.length_c   1.000
_cell.angle_alpha   90.00
_cell.angle_beta   90.00
_cell.angle_gamma   90.00
#
_symmetry.space_group_name_H-M   'P 1'
#
loop_
_entity.id
_entity.type
_entity.pdbx_description
1 polymer ?
#
loop_
_entity_poly.entity_id
_entity_poly.type
_entity_poly.pdbx_seq_one_letter_code
_entity_poly.pdbx_strand_id
1 'polypeptide(L)'
;MANDIQKIKKDLVSNDVVVFVGPDISVYTANGDTTVSYWKGLLNNGLNQCYRSTGIDAENFAECIKKLDNSVEVNDYAVFADRIKYCFGEQTDTYKTWLTDTIGQLHPQKPELIKAIGELRCPILTTNYDSLLEDILSKETLTWNKFQSSDSLTNLINYILHIYGHYQSPNTVIFSSNDYHQLHEDELICSQLRRLVEGKTLLFVGYGMGMPDPSYSQLLKWIFNITRNNPPTIYKLIQSNVRCSLLENIKEISYGNTFEDLVFFLQSLSSFSTLIHQNLSFTERRENVRRKYLNYLINEYGHVSIFGYSNNDISLPLESVYVELKFDPTHPSIKAMKTIDMYEEFKRKVLSYGFFNDNEKQKLIQAIMKRSTYNPEGIYRDLMIDQWLNVLLSNKECFSEDEANSIRNKISQLKQNILKKNNFQEAKQYQIQQAYNEFKHFIILGHPGSGKTTISKWLVMNMAQQCLGKKNMLFNTREKIPILIPIWKYVNQIKDNPYGQKLTLLQFIHENATLNSLSFTNEERQDLSSLIIESLLHGNVLVIFEGLDEVPAHVDRTDLLKDINALLERGIDYDIKSN
;
A
#
# COMPACT_ATOMS: atom_id res chain seq x y z
N MET A 1 -6.17 0.50 -8.80
CA MET A 1 -4.68 0.54 -8.76
C MET A 1 -4.13 0.68 -7.34
N ALA A 2 -4.29 1.80 -6.62
CA ALA A 2 -3.78 1.91 -5.24
C ALA A 2 -4.35 0.84 -4.28
N ASN A 3 -5.67 0.61 -4.29
CA ASN A 3 -6.31 -0.44 -3.50
C ASN A 3 -5.86 -1.87 -3.89
N ASP A 4 -5.43 -2.06 -5.14
CA ASP A 4 -5.01 -3.37 -5.65
C ASP A 4 -3.59 -3.72 -5.22
N ILE A 5 -2.68 -2.74 -5.27
CA ILE A 5 -1.32 -2.87 -4.74
C ILE A 5 -1.37 -3.12 -3.22
N GLN A 6 -2.25 -2.41 -2.50
CA GLN A 6 -2.47 -2.65 -1.07
C GLN A 6 -2.95 -4.08 -0.80
N LYS A 7 -3.88 -4.61 -1.61
CA LYS A 7 -4.32 -6.00 -1.51
C LYS A 7 -3.16 -6.98 -1.72
N ILE A 8 -2.35 -6.80 -2.77
CA ILE A 8 -1.18 -7.66 -3.00
C ILE A 8 -0.23 -7.62 -1.81
N LYS A 9 0.11 -6.43 -1.30
CA LYS A 9 1.00 -6.28 -0.13
C LYS A 9 0.43 -6.99 1.10
N LYS A 10 -0.89 -6.92 1.34
CA LYS A 10 -1.55 -7.64 2.43
C LYS A 10 -1.47 -9.16 2.24
N ASP A 11 -1.77 -9.65 1.04
CA ASP A 11 -1.81 -11.09 0.76
C ASP A 11 -0.38 -11.69 0.77
N LEU A 12 0.64 -10.91 0.40
CA LEU A 12 2.06 -11.28 0.53
C LEU A 12 2.41 -11.58 1.99
N VAL A 13 1.96 -10.74 2.93
CA VAL A 13 2.20 -10.90 4.37
C VAL A 13 1.52 -12.16 4.93
N SER A 14 0.32 -12.45 4.44
CA SER A 14 -0.44 -13.64 4.86
C SER A 14 0.07 -14.95 4.24
N ASN A 15 1.12 -14.93 3.40
CA ASN A 15 1.56 -16.07 2.57
C ASN A 15 0.47 -16.62 1.62
N ASP A 16 -0.47 -15.75 1.21
CA ASP A 16 -1.60 -16.11 0.34
C ASP A 16 -1.34 -15.75 -1.14
N VAL A 17 -0.09 -15.43 -1.49
CA VAL A 17 0.31 -15.10 -2.85
C VAL A 17 1.09 -16.24 -3.50
N VAL A 18 0.77 -16.52 -4.76
CA VAL A 18 1.54 -17.42 -5.64
C VAL A 18 2.00 -16.62 -6.86
N VAL A 19 3.29 -16.66 -7.15
CA VAL A 19 3.88 -15.91 -8.26
C VAL A 19 4.00 -16.81 -9.48
N PHE A 20 3.48 -16.37 -10.62
CA PHE A 20 3.62 -17.02 -11.92
C PHE A 20 4.61 -16.22 -12.78
N VAL A 21 5.67 -16.89 -13.21
CA VAL A 21 6.75 -16.30 -14.02
C VAL A 21 6.63 -16.78 -15.46
N GLY A 22 6.52 -15.82 -16.38
CA GLY A 22 6.38 -16.04 -17.81
C GLY A 22 7.66 -15.79 -18.63
N PRO A 23 7.56 -15.96 -19.96
CA PRO A 23 8.73 -15.98 -20.87
C PRO A 23 9.43 -14.63 -20.99
N ASP A 24 8.75 -13.50 -20.77
CA ASP A 24 9.37 -12.18 -20.82
C ASP A 24 10.54 -12.06 -19.81
N ILE A 25 10.47 -12.80 -18.69
CA ILE A 25 11.53 -12.81 -17.68
C ILE A 25 12.77 -13.54 -18.18
N SER A 26 12.61 -14.66 -18.89
CA SER A 26 13.73 -15.37 -19.52
C SER A 26 14.39 -14.50 -20.58
N VAL A 27 13.59 -13.80 -21.40
CA VAL A 27 14.08 -12.88 -22.43
C VAL A 27 14.90 -11.76 -21.83
N TYR A 28 14.37 -11.06 -20.82
CA TYR A 28 15.10 -9.98 -20.16
C TYR A 28 16.40 -10.50 -19.53
N THR A 29 16.32 -11.61 -18.81
CA THR A 29 17.44 -12.20 -18.07
C THR A 29 18.55 -12.67 -19.02
N ALA A 30 18.19 -13.20 -20.19
CA ALA A 30 19.10 -13.58 -21.28
C ALA A 30 19.48 -12.40 -22.20
N ASN A 31 19.32 -11.15 -21.73
CA ASN A 31 19.70 -9.93 -22.44
C ASN A 31 19.01 -9.72 -23.80
N GLY A 32 17.72 -10.02 -23.85
CA GLY A 32 16.86 -9.80 -25.01
C GLY A 32 16.88 -10.94 -26.02
N ASP A 33 17.42 -12.11 -25.69
CA ASP A 33 17.35 -13.26 -26.59
C ASP A 33 15.89 -13.74 -26.73
N THR A 34 15.34 -13.54 -27.93
CA THR A 34 13.98 -13.94 -28.31
C THR A 34 13.97 -15.15 -29.25
N THR A 35 15.13 -15.68 -29.60
CA THR A 35 15.28 -16.73 -30.62
C THR A 35 14.68 -18.06 -30.16
N VAL A 36 14.78 -18.37 -28.87
CA VAL A 36 14.25 -19.60 -28.27
C VAL A 36 13.43 -19.36 -27.00
N SER A 37 13.45 -18.15 -26.47
CA SER A 37 12.75 -17.75 -25.23
C SER A 37 11.26 -17.43 -25.43
N TYR A 38 10.78 -17.38 -26.67
CA TYR A 38 9.37 -17.23 -27.02
C TYR A 38 8.91 -18.29 -28.02
N TRP A 39 7.61 -18.55 -28.03
CA TRP A 39 6.95 -19.52 -28.91
C TRP A 39 7.31 -19.36 -30.39
N LYS A 40 7.19 -18.16 -30.97
CA LYS A 40 7.46 -17.98 -32.41
C LYS A 40 8.90 -18.37 -32.77
N GLY A 41 9.88 -17.93 -31.96
CA GLY A 41 11.29 -18.26 -32.16
C GLY A 41 11.55 -19.75 -31.99
N LEU A 42 11.04 -20.34 -30.90
CA LEU A 42 11.19 -21.77 -30.60
C LEU A 42 10.57 -22.66 -31.68
N LEU A 43 9.37 -22.33 -32.16
CA LEU A 43 8.71 -23.05 -33.26
C LEU A 43 9.50 -22.95 -34.56
N ASN A 44 10.01 -21.75 -34.89
CA ASN A 44 10.85 -21.55 -36.08
C ASN A 44 12.12 -22.40 -35.99
N ASN A 45 12.79 -22.39 -34.84
CA ASN A 45 13.97 -23.23 -34.60
C ASN A 45 13.64 -24.73 -34.73
N GLY A 46 12.55 -25.18 -34.09
CA GLY A 46 12.09 -26.57 -34.16
C GLY A 46 11.80 -27.02 -35.59
N LEU A 47 11.05 -26.22 -36.38
CA LEU A 47 10.76 -26.53 -37.79
C LEU A 47 12.05 -26.62 -38.64
N ASN A 48 13.01 -25.72 -38.42
CA ASN A 48 14.31 -25.79 -39.10
C ASN A 48 15.05 -27.09 -38.77
N GLN A 49 15.01 -27.51 -37.50
CA GLN A 49 15.64 -28.75 -37.07
C GLN A 49 14.91 -29.98 -37.64
N CYS A 50 13.58 -29.94 -37.73
CA CYS A 50 12.77 -30.95 -38.42
C CYS A 50 13.17 -31.09 -39.89
N TYR A 51 13.31 -29.96 -40.61
CA TYR A 51 13.76 -29.94 -42.00
C TYR A 51 15.13 -30.62 -42.17
N ARG A 52 16.08 -30.31 -41.28
CA ARG A 52 17.43 -30.92 -41.29
C ARG A 52 17.44 -32.41 -40.97
N SER A 53 16.55 -32.86 -40.07
CA SER A 53 16.61 -34.21 -39.48
C SER A 53 15.77 -35.25 -40.24
N THR A 54 14.58 -34.88 -40.70
CA THR A 54 13.64 -35.80 -41.38
C THR A 54 13.48 -35.52 -42.87
N GLY A 55 14.11 -34.47 -43.39
CA GLY A 55 14.05 -34.13 -44.82
C GLY A 55 12.66 -33.75 -45.30
N ILE A 56 11.91 -32.96 -44.51
CA ILE A 56 10.67 -32.31 -44.99
C ILE A 56 11.00 -31.66 -46.34
N ASP A 57 10.17 -31.84 -47.38
CA ASP A 57 10.48 -31.23 -48.66
C ASP A 57 10.54 -29.70 -48.56
N ALA A 58 11.37 -29.09 -49.40
CA ALA A 58 11.68 -27.67 -49.30
C ALA A 58 10.46 -26.77 -49.53
N GLU A 59 9.48 -27.21 -50.32
CA GLU A 59 8.26 -26.44 -50.60
C GLU A 59 7.33 -26.42 -49.38
N ASN A 60 7.07 -27.57 -48.77
CA ASN A 60 6.28 -27.71 -47.56
C ASN A 60 6.94 -27.00 -46.36
N PHE A 61 8.27 -27.04 -46.25
CA PHE A 61 8.98 -26.29 -45.22
C PHE A 61 8.82 -24.77 -45.42
N ALA A 62 9.03 -24.27 -46.64
CA ALA A 62 8.87 -22.86 -46.97
C ALA A 62 7.43 -22.37 -46.72
N GLU A 63 6.42 -23.19 -47.03
CA GLU A 63 5.03 -22.88 -46.73
C GLU A 63 4.76 -22.80 -45.22
N CYS A 64 5.34 -23.71 -44.43
CA CYS A 64 5.18 -23.71 -42.96
C CYS A 64 5.80 -22.48 -42.30
N ILE A 65 7.03 -22.11 -42.68
CA ILE A 65 7.68 -20.91 -42.16
C ILE A 65 6.90 -19.66 -42.58
N LYS A 66 6.45 -19.58 -43.84
CA LYS A 66 5.62 -18.46 -44.30
C LYS A 66 4.30 -18.37 -43.53
N LYS A 67 3.67 -19.49 -43.18
CA LYS A 67 2.47 -19.50 -42.32
C LYS A 67 2.82 -19.01 -40.91
N LEU A 68 3.85 -19.57 -40.26
CA LEU A 68 4.28 -19.16 -38.92
C LEU A 68 4.64 -17.66 -38.84
N ASP A 69 5.28 -17.11 -39.87
CA ASP A 69 5.64 -15.70 -39.91
C ASP A 69 4.43 -14.77 -40.01
N ASN A 70 3.39 -15.20 -40.73
CA ASN A 70 2.13 -14.48 -40.91
C ASN A 70 1.09 -14.81 -39.82
N SER A 71 1.32 -15.84 -39.01
CA SER A 71 0.42 -16.23 -37.92
C SER A 71 0.44 -15.18 -36.82
N VAL A 72 -0.73 -14.59 -36.59
CA VAL A 72 -1.02 -13.62 -35.51
C VAL A 72 -1.77 -14.30 -34.36
N GLU A 73 -2.37 -15.47 -34.60
CA GLU A 73 -3.24 -16.16 -33.65
C GLU A 73 -2.58 -17.37 -32.97
N VAL A 74 -2.94 -17.56 -31.70
CA VAL A 74 -2.45 -18.65 -30.82
C VAL A 74 -2.78 -20.05 -31.35
N ASN A 75 -3.92 -20.22 -32.04
CA ASN A 75 -4.37 -21.52 -32.54
C ASN A 75 -3.43 -22.10 -33.61
N ASP A 76 -2.74 -21.25 -34.37
CA ASP A 76 -1.80 -21.69 -35.39
C ASP A 76 -0.54 -22.31 -34.77
N TYR A 77 -0.13 -21.84 -33.59
CA TYR A 77 1.09 -22.29 -32.92
C TYR A 77 1.00 -23.75 -32.44
N ALA A 78 -0.19 -24.17 -32.02
CA ALA A 78 -0.44 -25.55 -31.59
C ALA A 78 -0.19 -26.56 -32.73
N VAL A 79 -0.62 -26.24 -33.95
CA VAL A 79 -0.42 -27.09 -35.13
C VAL A 79 1.08 -27.28 -35.45
N PHE A 80 1.87 -26.22 -35.33
CA PHE A 80 3.32 -26.32 -35.53
C PHE A 80 3.99 -27.13 -34.42
N ALA A 81 3.55 -26.95 -33.17
CA ALA A 81 4.08 -27.70 -32.03
C ALA A 81 3.82 -29.21 -32.17
N ASP A 82 2.59 -29.59 -32.57
CA ASP A 82 2.22 -30.99 -32.85
C ASP A 82 3.11 -31.59 -33.95
N ARG A 83 3.34 -30.84 -35.04
CA ARG A 83 4.20 -31.27 -36.15
C ARG A 83 5.65 -31.47 -35.73
N ILE A 84 6.19 -30.55 -34.94
CA ILE A 84 7.56 -30.63 -34.42
C ILE A 84 7.69 -31.86 -33.51
N LYS A 85 6.72 -32.08 -32.60
CA LYS A 85 6.75 -33.22 -31.69
C LYS A 85 6.64 -34.56 -32.43
N TYR A 86 5.78 -34.63 -33.45
CA TYR A 86 5.69 -35.78 -34.35
C TYR A 86 7.01 -36.05 -35.09
N CYS A 87 7.66 -35.00 -35.61
CA CYS A 87 8.92 -35.12 -36.36
C CYS A 87 10.07 -35.64 -35.49
N PHE A 88 10.21 -35.15 -34.26
CA PHE A 88 11.24 -35.64 -33.35
C PHE A 88 10.95 -37.04 -32.81
N GLY A 89 9.69 -37.48 -32.82
CA GLY A 89 9.25 -38.71 -32.20
C GLY A 89 9.09 -38.55 -30.69
N GLU A 90 7.97 -39.02 -30.14
CA GLU A 90 7.71 -38.99 -28.71
C GLU A 90 8.72 -39.92 -28.01
N GLN A 91 9.65 -39.33 -27.25
CA GLN A 91 10.70 -40.02 -26.46
C GLN A 91 12.00 -40.42 -27.20
N THR A 92 12.47 -39.63 -28.16
CA THR A 92 13.81 -39.83 -28.75
C THR A 92 14.87 -38.93 -28.10
N ASP A 93 16.13 -39.38 -28.13
CA ASP A 93 17.29 -38.56 -27.77
C ASP A 93 17.36 -37.26 -28.59
N THR A 94 16.75 -37.23 -29.78
CA THR A 94 16.69 -36.06 -30.66
C THR A 94 15.89 -34.90 -30.05
N TYR A 95 14.72 -35.18 -29.47
CA TYR A 95 13.91 -34.13 -28.81
C TYR A 95 14.63 -33.54 -27.59
N LYS A 96 15.25 -34.42 -26.79
CA LYS A 96 16.08 -34.03 -25.65
C LYS A 96 17.26 -33.16 -26.08
N THR A 97 17.98 -33.57 -27.12
CA THR A 97 19.13 -32.85 -27.66
C THR A 97 18.70 -31.48 -28.15
N TRP A 98 17.60 -31.40 -28.90
CA TRP A 98 17.06 -30.12 -29.37
C TRP A 98 16.73 -29.14 -28.23
N LEU A 99 16.04 -29.61 -27.19
CA LEU A 99 15.75 -28.77 -26.01
C LEU A 99 17.03 -28.32 -25.28
N THR A 100 18.03 -29.19 -25.20
CA THR A 100 19.31 -28.90 -24.54
C THR A 100 20.15 -27.90 -25.34
N ASP A 101 20.15 -28.01 -26.66
CA ASP A 101 20.91 -27.14 -27.58
C ASP A 101 20.23 -25.79 -27.84
N THR A 102 18.97 -25.65 -27.42
CA THR A 102 18.20 -24.40 -27.54
C THR A 102 18.00 -23.77 -26.16
N ILE A 103 16.95 -24.16 -25.46
CA ILE A 103 16.52 -23.60 -24.19
C ILE A 103 17.58 -23.84 -23.11
N GLY A 104 18.22 -25.02 -23.12
CA GLY A 104 19.28 -25.37 -22.19
C GLY A 104 20.57 -24.55 -22.33
N GLN A 105 20.73 -23.77 -23.41
CA GLN A 105 21.87 -22.86 -23.60
C GLN A 105 21.60 -21.43 -23.12
N LEU A 106 20.39 -21.14 -22.61
CA LEU A 106 20.10 -19.84 -22.03
C LEU A 106 20.93 -19.65 -20.75
N HIS A 107 21.61 -18.51 -20.66
CA HIS A 107 22.46 -18.17 -19.51
C HIS A 107 22.06 -16.81 -18.93
N PRO A 108 22.09 -16.66 -17.59
CA PRO A 108 21.70 -15.43 -16.95
C PRO A 108 22.73 -14.33 -17.18
N GLN A 109 22.30 -13.23 -17.80
CA GLN A 109 23.11 -12.01 -17.97
C GLN A 109 22.63 -10.85 -17.09
N LYS A 110 21.32 -10.78 -16.84
CA LYS A 110 20.67 -9.74 -16.01
C LYS A 110 19.86 -10.37 -14.85
N PRO A 111 20.51 -10.69 -13.72
CA PRO A 111 19.87 -11.45 -12.64
C PRO A 111 18.93 -10.63 -11.75
N GLU A 112 18.91 -9.30 -11.88
CA GLU A 112 18.26 -8.37 -10.96
C GLU A 112 16.76 -8.63 -10.83
N LEU A 113 16.10 -8.93 -11.96
CA LEU A 113 14.66 -9.16 -12.00
C LEU A 113 14.27 -10.46 -11.31
N ILE A 114 15.00 -11.54 -11.55
CA ILE A 114 14.75 -12.83 -10.88
C ILE A 114 15.05 -12.73 -9.39
N LYS A 115 16.12 -12.01 -8.99
CA LYS A 115 16.40 -11.75 -7.56
C LYS A 115 15.24 -11.02 -6.88
N ALA A 116 14.71 -9.97 -7.50
CA ALA A 116 13.56 -9.23 -6.95
C ALA A 116 12.29 -10.10 -6.84
N ILE A 117 12.05 -11.02 -7.78
CA ILE A 117 10.98 -12.02 -7.67
C ILE A 117 11.22 -12.94 -6.45
N GLY A 118 12.45 -13.40 -6.25
CA GLY A 118 12.84 -14.25 -5.12
C GLY A 118 12.64 -13.57 -3.75
N GLU A 119 12.87 -12.26 -3.67
CA GLU A 119 12.71 -11.46 -2.45
C GLU A 119 11.25 -11.38 -1.97
N LEU A 120 10.26 -11.68 -2.82
CA LEU A 120 8.86 -11.77 -2.41
C LEU A 120 8.59 -12.93 -1.43
N ARG A 121 9.47 -13.93 -1.39
CA ARG A 121 9.36 -15.12 -0.49
C ARG A 121 8.05 -15.90 -0.66
N CYS A 122 7.53 -15.96 -1.88
CA CYS A 122 6.34 -16.74 -2.22
C CYS A 122 6.71 -18.05 -2.94
N PRO A 123 5.78 -19.02 -3.02
CA PRO A 123 5.84 -20.08 -4.00
C PRO A 123 5.91 -19.50 -5.42
N ILE A 124 6.85 -20.02 -6.23
CA ILE A 124 7.09 -19.58 -7.61
C ILE A 124 6.72 -20.72 -8.56
N LEU A 125 5.81 -20.44 -9.47
CA LEU A 125 5.43 -21.29 -10.59
C LEU A 125 5.92 -20.65 -11.88
N THR A 126 6.29 -21.46 -12.86
CA THR A 126 6.66 -20.96 -14.18
C THR A 126 6.11 -21.84 -15.28
N THR A 127 5.83 -21.20 -16.42
CA THR A 127 5.51 -21.85 -17.69
C THR A 127 6.73 -21.99 -18.60
N ASN A 128 7.89 -21.51 -18.16
CA ASN A 128 9.12 -21.55 -18.93
C ASN A 128 9.79 -22.93 -18.78
N TYR A 129 10.56 -23.34 -19.79
CA TYR A 129 11.24 -24.64 -19.77
C TYR A 129 12.70 -24.55 -19.31
N ASP A 130 13.29 -23.36 -19.28
CA ASP A 130 14.69 -23.07 -18.92
C ASP A 130 14.98 -23.18 -17.40
N SER A 131 16.26 -23.06 -17.00
CA SER A 131 16.71 -23.12 -15.60
C SER A 131 17.10 -21.75 -15.01
N LEU A 132 16.75 -20.62 -15.65
CA LEU A 132 17.27 -19.31 -15.23
C LEU A 132 16.83 -18.94 -13.80
N LEU A 133 15.62 -19.36 -13.40
CA LEU A 133 15.11 -19.14 -12.05
C LEU A 133 15.93 -19.91 -11.01
N GLU A 134 16.19 -21.19 -11.25
CA GLU A 134 16.97 -22.05 -10.38
C GLU A 134 18.42 -21.60 -10.28
N ASP A 135 19.05 -21.26 -11.40
CA ASP A 135 20.44 -20.83 -11.46
C ASP A 135 20.69 -19.58 -10.60
N ILE A 136 19.75 -18.63 -10.61
CA ILE A 136 19.87 -17.37 -9.86
C ILE A 136 19.39 -17.51 -8.41
N LEU A 137 18.29 -18.24 -8.16
CA LEU A 137 17.68 -18.34 -6.83
C LEU A 137 18.23 -19.51 -6.00
N SER A 138 19.05 -20.38 -6.59
CA SER A 138 19.56 -21.61 -5.95
C SER A 138 18.44 -22.48 -5.37
N LYS A 139 17.34 -22.62 -6.12
CA LYS A 139 16.18 -23.44 -5.78
C LYS A 139 16.16 -24.72 -6.59
N GLU A 140 15.50 -25.75 -6.07
CA GLU A 140 15.35 -27.02 -6.77
C GLU A 140 14.23 -26.99 -7.81
N THR A 141 14.44 -27.63 -8.96
CA THR A 141 13.40 -27.79 -9.99
C THR A 141 12.36 -28.83 -9.56
N LEU A 142 11.09 -28.46 -9.59
CA LEU A 142 9.97 -29.36 -9.38
C LEU A 142 9.06 -29.35 -10.61
N THR A 143 8.82 -30.51 -11.22
CA THR A 143 7.92 -30.66 -12.38
C THR A 143 6.54 -31.19 -11.94
N TRP A 144 5.51 -30.94 -12.74
CA TRP A 144 4.12 -31.33 -12.45
C TRP A 144 3.91 -32.82 -12.12
N ASN A 145 4.73 -33.72 -12.65
CA ASN A 145 4.64 -35.16 -12.37
C ASN A 145 5.26 -35.56 -11.02
N LYS A 146 6.21 -34.77 -10.51
CA LYS A 146 6.84 -34.95 -9.18
C LYS A 146 6.10 -34.17 -8.09
N PHE A 147 5.22 -33.26 -8.49
CA PHE A 147 4.39 -32.43 -7.65
C PHE A 147 3.25 -33.20 -6.93
N GLN A 148 3.16 -34.53 -7.11
CA GLN A 148 2.10 -35.37 -6.57
C GLN A 148 2.28 -35.75 -5.08
N SER A 149 3.47 -35.63 -4.49
CA SER A 149 3.74 -36.01 -3.09
C SER A 149 3.45 -34.89 -2.08
N SER A 150 2.85 -35.24 -0.93
CA SER A 150 2.47 -34.29 0.15
C SER A 150 3.62 -33.45 0.70
N ASP A 151 4.83 -34.02 0.75
CA ASP A 151 6.01 -33.39 1.36
C ASP A 151 6.48 -32.16 0.56
N SER A 152 6.43 -32.25 -0.78
CA SER A 152 6.82 -31.18 -1.70
C SER A 152 5.95 -29.92 -1.55
N LEU A 153 4.69 -30.10 -1.12
CA LEU A 153 3.73 -29.00 -0.96
C LEU A 153 3.90 -28.24 0.36
N THR A 154 4.48 -28.88 1.37
CA THR A 154 4.72 -28.24 2.68
C THR A 154 5.89 -27.24 2.66
N ASN A 155 6.74 -27.29 1.63
CA ASN A 155 7.92 -26.42 1.53
C ASN A 155 8.19 -25.91 0.09
N LEU A 156 7.14 -25.51 -0.63
CA LEU A 156 7.24 -25.02 -2.01
C LEU A 156 8.14 -23.80 -2.19
N ILE A 157 8.46 -23.08 -1.12
CA ILE A 157 9.33 -21.91 -1.18
C ILE A 157 10.76 -22.26 -1.63
N ASN A 158 11.20 -23.51 -1.42
CA ASN A 158 12.51 -24.00 -1.81
C ASN A 158 12.58 -24.51 -3.26
N TYR A 159 11.45 -24.56 -3.96
CA TYR A 159 11.34 -25.10 -5.31
C TYR A 159 10.90 -24.03 -6.32
N ILE A 160 11.24 -24.26 -7.59
CA ILE A 160 10.57 -23.65 -8.74
C ILE A 160 9.66 -24.71 -9.35
N LEU A 161 8.36 -24.44 -9.39
CA LEU A 161 7.38 -25.37 -9.95
C LEU A 161 7.18 -25.10 -11.46
N HIS A 162 7.77 -25.96 -12.29
CA HIS A 162 7.63 -25.97 -13.75
C HIS A 162 6.34 -26.67 -14.14
N ILE A 163 5.26 -25.91 -14.27
CA ILE A 163 3.92 -26.45 -14.51
C ILE A 163 3.77 -27.07 -15.90
N TYR A 164 4.62 -26.65 -16.85
CA TYR A 164 4.71 -27.21 -18.20
C TYR A 164 5.98 -28.01 -18.44
N GLY A 165 6.66 -28.42 -17.37
CA GLY A 165 7.87 -29.23 -17.45
C GLY A 165 9.15 -28.43 -17.66
N HIS A 166 10.27 -29.15 -17.71
CA HIS A 166 11.61 -28.58 -17.69
C HIS A 166 12.50 -29.27 -18.73
N TYR A 167 13.41 -28.53 -19.38
CA TYR A 167 14.19 -29.05 -20.51
C TYR A 167 15.08 -30.25 -20.13
N GLN A 168 15.59 -30.28 -18.89
CA GLN A 168 16.40 -31.41 -18.40
C GLN A 168 15.57 -32.68 -18.17
N SER A 169 14.25 -32.57 -18.13
CA SER A 169 13.29 -33.68 -18.07
C SER A 169 12.32 -33.61 -19.26
N PRO A 170 12.78 -33.90 -20.49
CA PRO A 170 12.01 -33.67 -21.73
C PRO A 170 10.64 -34.34 -21.77
N ASN A 171 10.48 -35.47 -21.09
CA ASN A 171 9.21 -36.20 -20.98
C ASN A 171 8.14 -35.45 -20.17
N THR A 172 8.53 -34.40 -19.44
CA THR A 172 7.60 -33.53 -18.71
C THR A 172 7.18 -32.31 -19.52
N VAL A 173 7.82 -32.03 -20.65
CA VAL A 173 7.60 -30.78 -21.41
C VAL A 173 6.23 -30.83 -22.12
N ILE A 174 5.39 -29.83 -21.79
CA ILE A 174 4.03 -29.66 -22.32
C ILE A 174 4.08 -28.70 -23.50
N PHE A 175 4.18 -29.25 -24.70
CA PHE A 175 4.47 -28.48 -25.92
C PHE A 175 3.36 -28.61 -26.97
N SER A 176 2.80 -29.82 -27.11
CA SER A 176 1.81 -30.21 -28.11
C SER A 176 0.37 -30.10 -27.58
N SER A 177 -0.61 -30.06 -28.48
CA SER A 177 -2.04 -30.08 -28.14
C SER A 177 -2.41 -31.30 -27.29
N ASN A 178 -1.82 -32.46 -27.61
CA ASN A 178 -2.02 -33.71 -26.87
C ASN A 178 -1.46 -33.61 -25.44
N ASP A 179 -0.31 -32.95 -25.25
CA ASP A 179 0.28 -32.77 -23.91
C ASP A 179 -0.64 -31.94 -23.00
N TYR A 180 -1.18 -30.82 -23.53
CA TYR A 180 -2.12 -29.99 -22.78
C TYR A 180 -3.38 -30.76 -22.40
N HIS A 181 -3.92 -31.58 -23.33
CA HIS A 181 -5.09 -32.41 -23.06
C HIS A 181 -4.82 -33.41 -21.92
N GLN A 182 -3.72 -34.16 -22.00
CA GLN A 182 -3.34 -35.13 -20.97
C GLN A 182 -3.14 -34.47 -19.60
N LEU A 183 -2.47 -33.32 -19.55
CA LEU A 183 -2.24 -32.59 -18.31
C LEU A 183 -3.54 -32.10 -17.66
N HIS A 184 -4.47 -31.56 -18.47
CA HIS A 184 -5.72 -31.00 -17.97
C HIS A 184 -6.75 -32.06 -17.54
N GLU A 185 -6.61 -33.30 -18.01
CA GLU A 185 -7.47 -34.44 -17.62
C GLU A 185 -6.95 -35.22 -16.41
N ASP A 186 -5.67 -35.04 -16.03
CA ASP A 186 -5.12 -35.69 -14.84
C ASP A 186 -5.74 -35.12 -13.55
N GLU A 187 -6.60 -35.92 -12.91
CA GLU A 187 -7.32 -35.53 -11.70
C GLU A 187 -6.41 -35.20 -10.52
N LEU A 188 -5.28 -35.90 -10.37
CA LEU A 188 -4.36 -35.68 -9.26
C LEU A 188 -3.66 -34.33 -9.43
N ILE A 189 -3.16 -34.04 -10.63
CA ILE A 189 -2.51 -32.76 -10.94
C ILE A 189 -3.52 -31.62 -10.78
N CYS A 190 -4.73 -31.78 -11.31
CA CYS A 190 -5.79 -30.78 -11.17
C CYS A 190 -6.14 -30.51 -9.70
N SER A 191 -6.19 -31.53 -8.86
CA SER A 191 -6.47 -31.40 -7.43
C SER A 191 -5.34 -30.66 -6.70
N GLN A 192 -4.08 -30.99 -6.99
CA GLN A 192 -2.93 -30.33 -6.36
C GLN A 192 -2.78 -28.88 -6.81
N LEU A 193 -2.94 -28.61 -8.11
CA LEU A 193 -2.90 -27.24 -8.63
C LEU A 193 -4.03 -26.42 -8.01
N ARG A 194 -5.26 -26.95 -7.97
CA ARG A 194 -6.40 -26.30 -7.33
C ARG A 194 -6.06 -25.91 -5.88
N ARG A 195 -5.49 -26.83 -5.09
CA ARG A 195 -5.08 -26.56 -3.71
C ARG A 195 -4.07 -25.42 -3.59
N LEU A 196 -3.22 -25.22 -4.61
CA LEU A 196 -2.27 -24.11 -4.62
C LEU A 196 -2.89 -22.77 -4.95
N VAL A 197 -3.90 -22.73 -5.81
CA VAL A 197 -4.40 -21.47 -6.38
C VAL A 197 -5.77 -21.05 -5.85
N GLU A 198 -6.60 -21.97 -5.35
CA GLU A 198 -7.97 -21.70 -4.93
C GLU A 198 -8.02 -20.73 -3.74
N GLY A 199 -8.81 -19.66 -3.88
CA GLY A 199 -8.92 -18.60 -2.87
C GLY A 199 -7.68 -17.72 -2.66
N LYS A 200 -6.59 -17.97 -3.40
CA LYS A 200 -5.33 -17.23 -3.28
C LYS A 200 -5.25 -16.04 -4.22
N THR A 201 -4.23 -15.22 -4.01
CA THR A 201 -3.85 -14.15 -4.94
C THR A 201 -2.74 -14.64 -5.87
N LEU A 202 -3.01 -14.63 -7.19
CA LEU A 202 -2.03 -15.03 -8.21
C LEU A 202 -1.41 -13.77 -8.82
N LEU A 203 -0.09 -13.68 -8.78
CA LEU A 203 0.67 -12.57 -9.35
C LEU A 203 1.42 -13.05 -10.59
N PHE A 204 0.94 -12.66 -11.77
CA PHE A 204 1.56 -12.97 -13.06
C PHE A 204 2.58 -11.91 -13.44
N VAL A 205 3.82 -12.34 -13.66
CA VAL A 205 4.98 -11.51 -13.98
C VAL A 205 5.61 -12.01 -15.27
N GLY A 206 5.74 -11.13 -16.27
CA GLY A 206 6.36 -11.46 -17.55
C GLY A 206 5.45 -12.13 -18.59
N TYR A 207 4.19 -11.69 -18.67
CA TYR A 207 3.20 -12.11 -19.67
C TYR A 207 2.66 -10.92 -20.50
N GLY A 208 3.47 -9.86 -20.68
CA GLY A 208 3.00 -8.51 -21.01
C GLY A 208 3.54 -7.90 -22.30
N MET A 209 4.56 -8.48 -22.95
CA MET A 209 5.19 -7.89 -24.15
C MET A 209 4.33 -7.89 -25.43
N GLY A 210 3.03 -8.24 -25.35
CA GLY A 210 2.11 -8.19 -26.50
C GLY A 210 2.35 -9.26 -27.56
N MET A 211 3.24 -10.22 -27.30
CA MET A 211 3.45 -11.40 -28.14
C MET A 211 2.42 -12.48 -27.80
N PRO A 212 1.80 -13.14 -28.79
CA PRO A 212 0.87 -14.24 -28.52
C PRO A 212 1.58 -15.37 -27.76
N ASP A 213 1.10 -15.66 -26.55
CA ASP A 213 1.57 -16.78 -25.74
C ASP A 213 0.43 -17.80 -25.52
N PRO A 214 0.47 -18.94 -26.23
CA PRO A 214 -0.44 -20.06 -26.00
C PRO A 214 -0.44 -20.54 -24.55
N SER A 215 0.74 -20.60 -23.93
CA SER A 215 0.94 -21.19 -22.61
C SER A 215 0.15 -20.42 -21.54
N TYR A 216 0.17 -19.09 -21.59
CA TYR A 216 -0.59 -18.23 -20.68
C TYR A 216 -2.10 -18.40 -20.83
N SER A 217 -2.60 -18.39 -22.06
CA SER A 217 -4.04 -18.51 -22.32
C SER A 217 -4.60 -19.87 -21.90
N GLN A 218 -3.84 -20.95 -22.12
CA GLN A 218 -4.20 -22.29 -21.67
C GLN A 218 -4.14 -22.40 -20.15
N LEU A 219 -3.13 -21.81 -19.51
CA LEU A 219 -2.98 -21.81 -18.05
C LEU A 219 -4.18 -21.14 -17.37
N LEU A 220 -4.59 -19.97 -17.85
CA LEU A 220 -5.75 -19.27 -17.30
C LEU A 220 -7.04 -20.07 -17.45
N LYS A 221 -7.28 -20.63 -18.64
CA LYS A 221 -8.45 -21.49 -18.88
C LYS A 221 -8.46 -22.69 -17.92
N TRP A 222 -7.30 -23.30 -17.71
CA TRP A 222 -7.15 -24.42 -16.80
C TRP A 222 -7.42 -24.04 -15.35
N ILE A 223 -6.82 -22.94 -14.86
CA ILE A 223 -7.04 -22.41 -13.51
C ILE A 223 -8.54 -22.11 -13.30
N PHE A 224 -9.17 -21.36 -14.20
CA PHE A 224 -10.61 -21.05 -14.08
C PHE A 224 -11.49 -22.30 -14.11
N ASN A 225 -11.10 -23.31 -14.88
CA ASN A 225 -11.84 -24.57 -14.94
C ASN A 225 -11.77 -25.35 -13.61
N ILE A 226 -10.62 -25.37 -12.95
CA ILE A 226 -10.45 -26.12 -11.70
C ILE A 226 -10.91 -25.35 -10.46
N THR A 227 -10.95 -24.00 -10.48
CA THR A 227 -11.32 -23.18 -9.31
C THR A 227 -12.74 -22.61 -9.35
N ARG A 228 -13.68 -23.21 -10.11
CA ARG A 228 -15.03 -22.64 -10.35
C ARG A 228 -15.79 -22.18 -9.09
N ASN A 229 -15.60 -22.87 -7.97
CA ASN A 229 -16.34 -22.58 -6.73
C ASN A 229 -15.73 -21.43 -5.91
N ASN A 230 -14.42 -21.22 -6.01
CA ASN A 230 -13.69 -20.20 -5.26
C ASN A 230 -12.52 -19.66 -6.10
N PRO A 231 -12.80 -18.83 -7.11
CA PRO A 231 -11.80 -18.39 -8.07
C PRO A 231 -10.72 -17.51 -7.38
N PRO A 232 -9.45 -17.64 -7.79
CA PRO A 232 -8.39 -16.78 -7.27
C PRO A 232 -8.60 -15.32 -7.64
N THR A 233 -7.98 -14.42 -6.88
CA THR A 233 -7.77 -13.04 -7.34
C THR A 233 -6.54 -13.00 -8.24
N ILE A 234 -6.69 -12.59 -9.50
CA ILE A 234 -5.57 -12.59 -10.46
C ILE A 234 -5.09 -11.17 -10.72
N TYR A 235 -3.80 -10.95 -10.51
CA TYR A 235 -3.08 -9.73 -10.87
C TYR A 235 -2.05 -10.02 -11.96
N LYS A 236 -2.00 -9.15 -12.98
CA LYS A 236 -1.02 -9.23 -14.07
C LYS A 236 -0.20 -7.96 -14.12
N LEU A 237 1.12 -8.06 -14.02
CA LEU A 237 2.03 -6.93 -14.14
C LEU A 237 2.29 -6.61 -15.61
N ILE A 238 2.02 -5.37 -16.03
CA ILE A 238 2.16 -4.91 -17.42
C ILE A 238 2.96 -3.59 -17.52
N GLN A 239 3.57 -3.34 -18.67
CA GLN A 239 4.20 -2.04 -18.94
C GLN A 239 3.14 -0.96 -19.16
N SER A 240 3.41 0.29 -18.76
CA SER A 240 2.49 1.43 -18.85
C SER A 240 2.05 1.77 -20.28
N ASN A 241 2.88 1.43 -21.27
CA ASN A 241 2.67 1.73 -22.68
C ASN A 241 1.85 0.65 -23.42
N VAL A 242 1.56 -0.48 -22.78
CA VAL A 242 0.74 -1.55 -23.36
C VAL A 242 -0.74 -1.24 -23.11
N ARG A 243 -1.57 -1.30 -24.16
CA ARG A 243 -3.02 -1.08 -24.03
C ARG A 243 -3.64 -2.21 -23.20
N CYS A 244 -4.31 -1.84 -22.11
CA CYS A 244 -5.03 -2.78 -21.25
C CYS A 244 -6.09 -3.56 -22.04
N SER A 245 -5.99 -4.88 -22.06
CA SER A 245 -7.10 -5.75 -22.42
C SER A 245 -7.85 -6.08 -21.15
N LEU A 246 -8.90 -5.31 -20.85
CA LEU A 246 -9.77 -5.55 -19.70
C LEU A 246 -10.53 -6.87 -19.88
N LEU A 247 -9.93 -7.97 -19.45
CA LEU A 247 -10.67 -9.17 -19.07
C LEU A 247 -11.22 -8.92 -17.66
N GLU A 248 -12.53 -8.98 -17.47
CA GLU A 248 -13.20 -8.58 -16.21
C GLU A 248 -12.66 -9.29 -14.96
N ASN A 249 -12.04 -10.46 -15.12
CA ASN A 249 -11.55 -11.31 -14.04
C ASN A 249 -10.03 -11.19 -13.78
N ILE A 250 -9.31 -10.36 -14.55
CA ILE A 250 -7.86 -10.18 -14.43
C ILE A 250 -7.57 -8.70 -14.20
N LYS A 251 -6.92 -8.39 -13.09
CA LYS A 251 -6.55 -7.01 -12.74
C LYS A 251 -5.15 -6.71 -13.23
N GLU A 252 -5.05 -5.89 -14.26
CA GLU A 252 -3.76 -5.44 -14.80
C GLU A 252 -3.21 -4.29 -13.96
N ILE A 253 -1.96 -4.40 -13.52
CA ILE A 253 -1.24 -3.37 -12.77
C ILE A 253 -0.02 -2.95 -13.58
N SER A 254 0.06 -1.64 -13.83
CA SER A 254 1.20 -1.05 -14.49
C SER A 254 2.38 -0.89 -13.52
N TYR A 255 3.56 -1.35 -13.92
CA TYR A 255 4.79 -1.25 -13.12
C TYR A 255 5.77 -0.16 -13.58
N GLY A 256 5.53 0.45 -14.74
CA GLY A 256 6.47 1.39 -15.36
C GLY A 256 6.67 1.11 -16.85
N ASN A 257 7.69 1.74 -17.45
CA ASN A 257 7.95 1.68 -18.88
C ASN A 257 8.99 0.63 -19.26
N THR A 258 9.82 0.20 -18.31
CA THR A 258 10.98 -0.67 -18.53
C THR A 258 10.99 -1.86 -17.57
N PHE A 259 11.78 -2.89 -17.87
CA PHE A 259 11.97 -4.01 -16.95
C PHE A 259 12.73 -3.59 -15.69
N GLU A 260 13.58 -2.58 -15.77
CA GLU A 260 14.21 -1.95 -14.60
C GLU A 260 13.15 -1.36 -13.66
N ASP A 261 12.11 -0.72 -14.19
CA ASP A 261 10.96 -0.27 -13.40
C ASP A 261 10.22 -1.44 -12.73
N LEU A 262 10.12 -2.59 -13.41
CA LEU A 262 9.56 -3.81 -12.81
C LEU A 262 10.40 -4.31 -11.63
N VAL A 263 11.73 -4.25 -11.73
CA VAL A 263 12.63 -4.58 -10.60
C VAL A 263 12.29 -3.70 -9.39
N PHE A 264 12.26 -2.38 -9.58
CA PHE A 264 11.93 -1.43 -8.50
C PHE A 264 10.52 -1.66 -7.95
N PHE A 265 9.55 -1.94 -8.81
CA PHE A 265 8.18 -2.25 -8.41
C PHE A 265 8.12 -3.49 -7.51
N LEU A 266 8.76 -4.59 -7.91
CA LEU A 266 8.81 -5.84 -7.13
C LEU A 266 9.56 -5.64 -5.81
N GLN A 267 10.66 -4.89 -5.82
CA GLN A 267 11.40 -4.54 -4.60
C GLN A 267 10.52 -3.77 -3.61
N SER A 268 9.69 -2.83 -4.09
CA SER A 268 8.74 -2.09 -3.25
C SER A 268 7.65 -2.96 -2.61
N LEU A 269 7.36 -4.13 -3.21
CA LEU A 269 6.47 -5.14 -2.62
C LEU A 269 7.21 -5.97 -1.56
N SER A 270 8.48 -6.32 -1.83
CA SER A 270 9.32 -7.20 -0.97
C SER A 270 9.89 -6.53 0.28
N SER A 271 10.26 -5.24 0.20
CA SER A 271 10.81 -4.47 1.32
C SER A 271 9.83 -4.47 2.49
N PHE A 272 8.55 -4.41 2.14
CA PHE A 272 7.44 -4.45 3.06
C PHE A 272 7.20 -5.86 3.67
N SER A 273 7.23 -6.93 2.86
CA SER A 273 7.03 -8.30 3.37
C SER A 273 8.18 -8.75 4.26
N THR A 274 9.42 -8.44 3.91
CA THR A 274 10.63 -8.85 4.66
C THR A 274 10.65 -8.22 6.06
N LEU A 275 10.26 -6.94 6.17
CA LEU A 275 10.09 -6.22 7.45
C LEU A 275 9.12 -6.92 8.39
N ILE A 276 8.09 -7.58 7.85
CA ILE A 276 7.06 -8.27 8.63
C ILE A 276 7.46 -9.72 8.90
N HIS A 277 8.03 -10.45 7.93
CA HIS A 277 8.49 -11.84 8.11
C HIS A 277 9.65 -12.01 9.09
N GLN A 278 10.55 -11.03 9.20
CA GLN A 278 11.56 -11.03 10.27
C GLN A 278 10.92 -10.97 11.67
N ASN A 279 9.67 -10.54 11.73
CA ASN A 279 8.95 -10.27 12.94
C ASN A 279 7.56 -10.93 12.91
N LEU A 280 7.39 -12.19 12.50
CA LEU A 280 6.03 -12.80 12.41
C LEU A 280 5.73 -13.92 13.43
N SER A 281 6.63 -14.23 14.38
CA SER A 281 6.31 -15.24 15.38
C SER A 281 5.44 -14.66 16.50
N PHE A 282 4.11 -14.80 16.37
CA PHE A 282 3.18 -14.53 17.47
C PHE A 282 3.33 -15.57 18.57
N THR A 283 4.30 -15.31 19.44
CA THR A 283 4.71 -16.15 20.57
C THR A 283 4.04 -15.64 21.85
N GLU A 284 4.00 -16.47 22.89
CA GLU A 284 3.58 -16.07 24.25
C GLU A 284 4.32 -14.79 24.73
N ARG A 285 5.58 -14.65 24.28
CA ARG A 285 6.41 -13.46 24.43
C ARG A 285 5.75 -12.19 23.88
N ARG A 286 5.15 -12.21 22.69
CA ARG A 286 4.46 -11.03 22.11
C ARG A 286 3.24 -10.61 22.88
N GLU A 287 2.44 -11.56 23.35
CA GLU A 287 1.28 -11.24 24.18
C GLU A 287 1.74 -10.65 25.53
N ASN A 288 2.85 -11.12 26.10
CA ASN A 288 3.45 -10.50 27.27
C ASN A 288 3.92 -9.06 27.02
N VAL A 289 4.60 -8.81 25.88
CA VAL A 289 5.01 -7.46 25.46
C VAL A 289 3.78 -6.56 25.24
N ARG A 290 2.73 -7.06 24.57
CA ARG A 290 1.46 -6.35 24.39
C ARG A 290 0.86 -5.96 25.73
N ARG A 291 0.70 -6.90 26.66
CA ARG A 291 0.17 -6.62 28.00
C ARG A 291 1.01 -5.63 28.78
N LYS A 292 2.34 -5.73 28.69
CA LYS A 292 3.28 -4.79 29.29
C LYS A 292 3.09 -3.38 28.73
N TYR A 293 2.93 -3.25 27.41
CA TYR A 293 2.62 -1.99 26.75
C TYR A 293 1.26 -1.40 27.18
N LEU A 294 0.20 -2.21 27.21
CA LEU A 294 -1.11 -1.74 27.66
C LEU A 294 -1.09 -1.26 29.12
N ASN A 295 -0.38 -1.97 30.01
CA ASN A 295 -0.19 -1.53 31.39
C ASN A 295 0.66 -0.25 31.49
N TYR A 296 1.69 -0.11 30.66
CA TYR A 296 2.48 1.11 30.56
C TYR A 296 1.60 2.32 30.20
N LEU A 297 0.73 2.20 29.18
CA LEU A 297 -0.20 3.27 28.81
C LEU A 297 -1.15 3.66 29.94
N ILE A 298 -1.65 2.67 30.69
CA ILE A 298 -2.52 2.91 31.84
C ILE A 298 -1.79 3.66 32.94
N ASN A 299 -0.54 3.32 33.22
CA ASN A 299 0.24 3.99 34.25
C ASN A 299 0.67 5.40 33.83
N GLU A 300 1.14 5.54 32.58
CA GLU A 300 1.61 6.82 32.03
C GLU A 300 0.47 7.84 31.94
N TYR A 301 -0.72 7.41 31.54
CA TYR A 301 -1.86 8.29 31.29
C TYR A 301 -2.96 8.22 32.35
N GLY A 302 -2.86 7.32 33.34
CA GLY A 302 -3.82 7.20 34.43
C GLY A 302 -3.68 8.28 35.50
N HIS A 303 -2.53 8.94 35.58
CA HIS A 303 -2.28 10.08 36.46
C HIS A 303 -2.61 11.40 35.76
N VAL A 304 -3.85 11.58 35.30
CA VAL A 304 -4.30 12.91 34.84
C VAL A 304 -4.59 13.77 36.07
N SER A 305 -3.55 14.35 36.66
CA SER A 305 -3.73 15.40 37.67
C SER A 305 -4.12 16.71 36.98
N ILE A 306 -5.34 17.19 37.21
CA ILE A 306 -5.68 18.59 36.97
C ILE A 306 -4.87 19.38 38.00
N PHE A 307 -3.74 19.94 37.56
CA PHE A 307 -2.86 20.82 38.33
C PHE A 307 -2.50 20.33 39.74
N GLY A 308 -1.29 19.76 39.88
CA GLY A 308 -0.67 19.32 41.13
C GLY A 308 -1.31 19.83 42.43
N TYR A 309 -2.29 19.08 42.95
CA TYR A 309 -2.68 19.04 44.35
C TYR A 309 -3.51 17.76 44.59
N SER A 310 -3.34 17.22 45.79
CA SER A 310 -3.65 15.87 46.23
C SER A 310 -5.14 15.47 46.33
N ASN A 311 -5.40 14.18 46.14
CA ASN A 311 -6.36 13.33 46.87
C ASN A 311 -7.88 13.59 46.77
N ASN A 312 -8.40 14.18 45.69
CA ASN A 312 -9.84 14.10 45.42
C ASN A 312 -10.14 13.56 44.03
N ASP A 313 -10.84 12.42 43.98
CA ASP A 313 -11.43 11.83 42.77
C ASP A 313 -12.54 12.76 42.24
N ILE A 314 -12.15 13.72 41.39
CA ILE A 314 -13.12 14.52 40.64
C ILE A 314 -13.45 13.73 39.35
N SER A 315 -14.65 13.13 39.29
CA SER A 315 -15.15 12.55 38.05
C SER A 315 -15.49 13.65 37.06
N LEU A 316 -14.59 13.95 36.12
CA LEU A 316 -14.95 14.74 34.95
C LEU A 316 -15.83 13.88 34.02
N PRO A 317 -16.99 14.36 33.55
CA PRO A 317 -17.81 13.65 32.58
C PRO A 317 -17.15 13.75 31.20
N LEU A 318 -16.11 12.95 30.97
CA LEU A 318 -15.35 12.87 29.72
C LEU A 318 -16.08 12.05 28.64
N GLU A 319 -17.31 11.61 28.90
CA GLU A 319 -18.08 10.70 28.04
C GLU A 319 -18.69 11.37 26.78
N SER A 320 -18.67 12.70 26.73
CA SER A 320 -19.22 13.50 25.63
C SER A 320 -18.14 14.35 24.96
N VAL A 321 -17.97 14.20 23.64
CA VAL A 321 -17.06 15.02 22.82
C VAL A 321 -17.87 15.86 21.85
N TYR A 322 -17.55 17.15 21.77
CA TYR A 322 -18.12 18.01 20.74
C TYR A 322 -17.42 17.71 19.40
N VAL A 323 -18.11 17.03 18.50
CA VAL A 323 -17.63 16.76 17.13
C VAL A 323 -18.26 17.78 16.20
N GLU A 324 -17.49 18.73 15.69
CA GLU A 324 -18.01 19.66 14.68
C GLU A 324 -18.22 18.90 13.35
N LEU A 325 -19.40 18.30 13.17
CA LEU A 325 -19.81 17.74 11.88
C LEU A 325 -19.81 18.85 10.85
N LYS A 326 -18.93 18.67 9.90
CA LYS A 326 -18.80 19.51 8.74
C LYS A 326 -18.56 18.48 7.65
N PHE A 327 -19.67 18.01 7.09
CA PHE A 327 -19.68 16.98 6.06
C PHE A 327 -18.92 17.52 4.83
N ASP A 328 -17.79 16.90 4.48
CA ASP A 328 -17.19 16.97 3.15
C ASP A 328 -16.56 15.58 2.85
N PRO A 329 -16.92 14.89 1.75
CA PRO A 329 -16.58 13.49 1.48
C PRO A 329 -15.09 13.18 1.22
N THR A 330 -14.18 14.10 1.48
CA THR A 330 -12.75 13.90 1.24
C THR A 330 -11.94 14.41 2.43
N HIS A 331 -11.38 13.49 3.20
CA HIS A 331 -10.27 13.61 4.15
C HIS A 331 -10.24 14.80 5.18
N PRO A 332 -10.13 14.54 6.51
CA PRO A 332 -10.09 15.59 7.56
C PRO A 332 -9.01 16.69 7.43
N SER A 333 -7.92 16.40 6.74
CA SER A 333 -6.85 17.33 6.39
C SER A 333 -7.15 18.20 5.16
N ILE A 334 -8.01 17.75 4.24
CA ILE A 334 -8.57 18.60 3.18
C ILE A 334 -9.50 19.63 3.83
N LYS A 335 -10.21 19.27 4.91
CA LYS A 335 -10.95 20.24 5.73
C LYS A 335 -10.02 21.24 6.43
N ALA A 336 -8.87 20.81 6.96
CA ALA A 336 -7.88 21.73 7.54
C ALA A 336 -7.25 22.66 6.47
N MET A 337 -6.88 22.11 5.30
CA MET A 337 -6.37 22.89 4.16
C MET A 337 -7.43 23.86 3.63
N LYS A 338 -8.67 23.40 3.39
CA LYS A 338 -9.79 24.29 3.00
C LYS A 338 -10.09 25.34 4.06
N THR A 339 -9.94 25.03 5.35
CA THR A 339 -10.12 26.03 6.42
C THR A 339 -9.01 27.09 6.38
N ILE A 340 -7.77 26.70 6.12
CA ILE A 340 -6.65 27.63 5.90
C ILE A 340 -6.88 28.46 4.64
N ASP A 341 -7.28 27.85 3.53
CA ASP A 341 -7.58 28.53 2.27
C ASP A 341 -8.75 29.51 2.43
N MET A 342 -9.79 29.12 3.16
CA MET A 342 -10.93 29.98 3.51
C MET A 342 -10.51 31.13 4.43
N TYR A 343 -9.60 30.87 5.38
CA TYR A 343 -9.07 31.90 6.26
C TYR A 343 -8.20 32.90 5.48
N GLU A 344 -7.40 32.42 4.54
CA GLU A 344 -6.62 33.25 3.61
C GLU A 344 -7.52 34.01 2.63
N GLU A 345 -8.61 33.42 2.15
CA GLU A 345 -9.63 34.12 1.33
C GLU A 345 -10.34 35.21 2.16
N PHE A 346 -10.71 34.89 3.40
CA PHE A 346 -11.30 35.84 4.34
C PHE A 346 -10.34 37.01 4.62
N LYS A 347 -9.08 36.71 4.94
CA LYS A 347 -8.01 37.70 5.16
C LYS A 347 -7.82 38.59 3.94
N ARG A 348 -7.69 38.01 2.74
CA ARG A 348 -7.56 38.76 1.48
C ARG A 348 -8.75 39.68 1.23
N LYS A 349 -9.98 39.22 1.51
CA LYS A 349 -11.19 40.03 1.32
C LYS A 349 -11.33 41.14 2.35
N VAL A 350 -11.04 40.88 3.62
CA VAL A 350 -11.06 41.91 4.67
C VAL A 350 -10.00 42.99 4.42
N LEU A 351 -8.84 42.61 3.91
CA LEU A 351 -7.75 43.52 3.57
C LEU A 351 -7.87 44.12 2.15
N SER A 352 -8.89 43.73 1.39
CA SER A 352 -9.06 44.21 0.02
C SER A 352 -9.45 45.69 -0.02
N TYR A 353 -9.03 46.37 -1.09
CA TYR A 353 -9.36 47.76 -1.31
C TYR A 353 -10.89 47.92 -1.49
N GLY A 354 -11.53 48.59 -0.53
CA GLY A 354 -12.98 48.87 -0.56
C GLY A 354 -13.83 48.04 0.42
N PHE A 355 -13.26 47.09 1.18
CA PHE A 355 -14.03 46.38 2.20
C PHE A 355 -14.40 47.28 3.39
N PHE A 356 -13.41 48.01 3.92
CA PHE A 356 -13.63 49.12 4.85
C PHE A 356 -13.64 50.44 4.08
N ASN A 357 -14.57 51.32 4.42
CA ASN A 357 -14.53 52.70 3.94
C ASN A 357 -13.42 53.50 4.64
N ASP A 358 -13.08 54.68 4.12
CA ASP A 358 -11.93 55.45 4.62
C ASP A 358 -12.10 55.91 6.07
N ASN A 359 -13.33 56.17 6.51
CA ASN A 359 -13.65 56.51 7.89
C ASN A 359 -13.47 55.30 8.84
N GLU A 360 -13.95 54.13 8.44
CA GLU A 360 -13.77 52.86 9.17
C GLU A 360 -12.28 52.50 9.31
N LYS A 361 -11.50 52.67 8.23
CA LYS A 361 -10.04 52.47 8.25
C LYS A 361 -9.35 53.42 9.23
N GLN A 362 -9.67 54.72 9.19
CA GLN A 362 -9.06 55.69 10.10
C GLN A 362 -9.39 55.38 11.56
N LYS A 363 -10.63 55.00 11.87
CA LYS A 363 -11.04 54.60 13.22
C LYS A 363 -10.37 53.31 13.70
N LEU A 364 -10.20 52.32 12.82
CA LEU A 364 -9.45 51.10 13.13
C LEU A 364 -7.98 51.40 13.41
N ILE A 365 -7.34 52.26 12.61
CA ILE A 365 -5.97 52.73 12.83
C ILE A 365 -5.86 53.46 14.17
N GLN A 366 -6.80 54.35 14.49
CA GLN A 366 -6.84 55.02 15.80
C GLN A 366 -7.01 54.03 16.95
N ALA A 367 -7.88 53.03 16.81
CA ALA A 367 -8.09 51.99 17.82
C ALA A 367 -6.85 51.12 18.02
N ILE A 368 -6.09 50.84 16.96
CA ILE A 368 -4.80 50.12 17.01
C ILE A 368 -3.75 50.98 17.75
N MET A 369 -3.61 52.25 17.36
CA MET A 369 -2.65 53.20 17.94
C MET A 369 -2.89 53.44 19.43
N LYS A 370 -4.17 53.45 19.86
CA LYS A 370 -4.54 53.57 21.28
C LYS A 370 -4.25 52.34 22.11
N ARG A 371 -4.12 51.15 21.51
CA ARG A 371 -4.10 49.88 22.25
C ARG A 371 -2.73 49.24 22.39
N SER A 372 -1.69 49.65 21.65
CA SER A 372 -0.42 48.93 21.77
C SER A 372 0.83 49.70 21.37
N THR A 373 1.86 49.55 22.20
CA THR A 373 3.30 49.62 21.94
C THR A 373 3.79 48.65 20.84
N TYR A 374 2.94 48.24 19.89
CA TYR A 374 3.27 47.31 18.82
C TYR A 374 3.08 47.95 17.44
N ASN A 375 3.98 47.57 16.52
CA ASN A 375 3.99 48.00 15.13
C ASN A 375 2.70 47.54 14.41
N PRO A 376 1.95 48.43 13.73
CA PRO A 376 0.75 48.08 12.97
C PRO A 376 0.92 46.89 12.03
N GLU A 377 2.11 46.69 11.46
CA GLU A 377 2.40 45.58 10.55
C GLU A 377 2.37 44.18 11.21
N GLY A 378 2.59 44.09 12.53
CA GLY A 378 2.56 42.81 13.27
C GLY A 378 1.17 42.22 13.44
N ILE A 379 0.14 43.07 13.51
CA ILE A 379 -1.27 42.68 13.75
C ILE A 379 -1.85 41.93 12.54
N TYR A 380 -1.28 42.14 11.35
CA TYR A 380 -1.76 41.54 10.10
C TYR A 380 -1.17 40.15 9.80
N ARG A 381 -0.22 39.65 10.60
CA ARG A 381 0.41 38.34 10.39
C ARG A 381 -0.25 37.16 11.11
N ASP A 382 -1.12 37.40 12.09
CA ASP A 382 -1.69 36.33 12.93
C ASP A 382 -2.94 35.66 12.35
N LEU A 383 -3.07 34.35 12.60
CA LEU A 383 -4.23 33.48 12.33
C LEU A 383 -5.51 33.85 13.12
N MET A 384 -5.57 35.04 13.73
CA MET A 384 -6.61 35.48 14.68
C MET A 384 -7.24 36.86 14.35
N ILE A 385 -7.18 37.34 13.10
CA ILE A 385 -7.74 38.65 12.65
C ILE A 385 -9.16 38.94 13.17
N ASP A 386 -10.02 37.93 13.21
CA ASP A 386 -11.39 38.06 13.73
C ASP A 386 -11.47 38.41 15.21
N GLN A 387 -10.64 37.76 16.03
CA GLN A 387 -10.57 38.02 17.46
C GLN A 387 -10.02 39.42 17.70
N TRP A 388 -9.00 39.81 16.94
CA TRP A 388 -8.44 41.15 16.96
C TRP A 388 -9.45 42.24 16.56
N LEU A 389 -10.22 42.03 15.49
CA LEU A 389 -11.26 42.96 15.07
C LEU A 389 -12.34 43.11 16.14
N ASN A 390 -12.80 42.01 16.73
CA ASN A 390 -13.78 42.08 17.82
C ASN A 390 -13.26 42.83 19.04
N VAL A 391 -12.00 42.60 19.38
CA VAL A 391 -11.28 43.32 20.43
C VAL A 391 -11.24 44.81 20.10
N LEU A 392 -10.79 45.23 18.91
CA LEU A 392 -10.72 46.63 18.47
C LEU A 392 -12.10 47.32 18.44
N LEU A 393 -13.11 46.65 17.91
CA LEU A 393 -14.50 47.14 17.84
C LEU A 393 -15.18 47.23 19.21
N SER A 394 -14.57 46.66 20.26
CA SER A 394 -15.04 46.81 21.64
C SER A 394 -14.46 48.07 22.32
N ASN A 395 -13.62 48.84 21.63
CA ASN A 395 -13.11 50.10 22.13
C ASN A 395 -14.17 51.21 21.98
N LYS A 396 -14.89 51.48 23.07
CA LYS A 396 -15.97 52.48 23.15
C LYS A 396 -15.51 53.92 22.89
N GLU A 397 -14.20 54.20 22.92
CA GLU A 397 -13.68 55.53 22.57
C GLU A 397 -13.52 55.76 21.07
N CYS A 398 -13.47 54.68 20.27
CA CYS A 398 -13.23 54.74 18.83
C CYS A 398 -14.49 54.41 18.01
N PHE A 399 -15.38 53.58 18.57
CA PHE A 399 -16.59 53.12 17.91
C PHE A 399 -17.80 53.31 18.82
N SER A 400 -18.90 53.84 18.28
CA SER A 400 -20.20 53.70 18.94
C SER A 400 -20.68 52.24 18.87
N GLU A 401 -21.65 51.86 19.70
CA GLU A 401 -22.20 50.50 19.67
C GLU A 401 -22.83 50.18 18.30
N ASP A 402 -23.51 51.14 17.67
CA ASP A 402 -24.10 50.97 16.35
C ASP A 402 -23.05 50.81 15.24
N GLU A 403 -21.96 51.58 15.30
CA GLU A 403 -20.86 51.49 14.34
C GLU A 403 -20.12 50.15 14.48
N ALA A 404 -19.82 49.75 15.71
CA ALA A 404 -19.18 48.48 15.99
C ALA A 404 -20.04 47.30 15.53
N ASN A 405 -21.35 47.35 15.78
CA ASN A 405 -22.29 46.33 15.34
C ASN A 405 -22.45 46.30 13.81
N SER A 406 -22.47 47.45 13.15
CA SER A 406 -22.48 47.53 11.68
C SER A 406 -21.27 46.82 11.05
N ILE A 407 -20.07 47.08 11.59
CA ILE A 407 -18.83 46.43 11.11
C ILE A 407 -18.83 44.93 11.44
N ARG A 408 -19.27 44.52 12.64
CA ARG A 408 -19.43 43.10 13.02
C ARG A 408 -20.41 42.37 12.08
N ASN A 409 -21.49 43.05 11.67
CA ASN A 409 -22.47 42.50 10.74
C ASN A 409 -21.88 42.33 9.34
N LYS A 410 -21.12 43.32 8.82
CA LYS A 410 -20.39 43.19 7.54
C LYS A 410 -19.41 42.01 7.56
N ILE A 411 -18.64 41.86 8.64
CA ILE A 411 -17.70 40.75 8.83
C ILE A 411 -18.45 39.41 8.88
N SER A 412 -19.56 39.34 9.62
CA SER A 412 -20.37 38.13 9.76
C SER A 412 -21.01 37.72 8.43
N GLN A 413 -21.51 38.68 7.64
CA GLN A 413 -22.03 38.42 6.30
C GLN A 413 -20.94 37.88 5.36
N LEU A 414 -19.74 38.46 5.39
CA LEU A 414 -18.61 37.97 4.60
C LEU A 414 -18.29 36.50 4.94
N LYS A 415 -18.25 36.16 6.23
CA LYS A 415 -18.03 34.76 6.68
C LYS A 415 -19.14 33.84 6.21
N GLN A 416 -20.40 34.23 6.36
CA GLN A 416 -21.54 33.43 5.91
C GLN A 416 -21.50 33.19 4.40
N ASN A 417 -21.08 34.18 3.61
CA ASN A 417 -20.95 34.03 2.16
C ASN A 417 -19.82 33.07 1.79
N ILE A 418 -18.66 33.14 2.48
CA ILE A 418 -17.54 32.20 2.28
C ILE A 418 -17.94 30.78 2.72
N LEU A 419 -18.71 30.64 3.81
CA LEU A 419 -19.21 29.34 4.29
C LEU A 419 -20.25 28.72 3.35
N LYS A 420 -21.24 29.50 2.89
CA LYS A 420 -22.28 29.04 1.95
C LYS A 420 -21.71 28.61 0.61
N LYS A 421 -20.69 29.31 0.12
CA LYS A 421 -19.97 28.95 -1.12
C LYS A 421 -19.30 27.56 -1.03
N ASN A 422 -19.04 27.07 0.18
CA ASN A 422 -18.30 25.83 0.44
C ASN A 422 -19.16 24.65 0.97
N ASN A 423 -20.50 24.71 0.91
CA ASN A 423 -21.43 23.58 1.18
C ASN A 423 -21.23 22.83 2.53
N PHE A 424 -21.07 23.53 3.67
CA PHE A 424 -20.99 22.87 4.98
C PHE A 424 -22.35 22.64 5.66
N GLN A 425 -22.63 21.41 6.11
CA GLN A 425 -23.71 21.08 7.05
C GLN A 425 -23.36 21.50 8.50
N GLU A 426 -24.38 21.73 9.35
CA GLU A 426 -24.26 22.15 10.75
C GLU A 426 -23.67 21.06 11.68
N ALA A 427 -22.96 21.50 12.72
CA ALA A 427 -22.33 20.65 13.73
C ALA A 427 -23.36 19.86 14.56
N LYS A 428 -23.10 18.56 14.82
CA LYS A 428 -23.91 17.72 15.74
C LYS A 428 -23.05 17.19 16.89
N GLN A 429 -23.61 17.16 18.09
CA GLN A 429 -22.96 16.57 19.25
C GLN A 429 -23.03 15.03 19.20
N TYR A 430 -21.93 14.34 19.51
CA TYR A 430 -21.85 12.87 19.56
C TYR A 430 -21.41 12.40 20.94
N GLN A 431 -21.94 11.25 21.38
CA GLN A 431 -21.26 10.48 22.41
C GLN A 431 -19.98 9.85 21.82
N ILE A 432 -18.93 9.70 22.62
CA ILE A 432 -17.65 9.14 22.14
C ILE A 432 -17.83 7.77 21.51
N GLN A 433 -18.67 6.92 22.13
CA GLN A 433 -18.95 5.59 21.62
C GLN A 433 -19.66 5.61 20.27
N GLN A 434 -20.57 6.56 20.07
CA GLN A 434 -21.25 6.74 18.79
C GLN A 434 -20.27 7.24 17.72
N ALA A 435 -19.45 8.25 18.05
CA ALA A 435 -18.43 8.75 17.13
C ALA A 435 -17.42 7.67 16.73
N TYR A 436 -16.99 6.84 17.68
CA TYR A 436 -16.09 5.71 17.44
C TYR A 436 -16.71 4.63 16.53
N ASN A 437 -18.00 4.34 16.69
CA ASN A 437 -18.69 3.33 15.88
C ASN A 437 -19.05 3.85 14.47
N GLU A 438 -19.34 5.14 14.34
CA GLU A 438 -19.84 5.74 13.09
C GLU A 438 -18.70 6.26 12.18
N PHE A 439 -17.62 6.77 12.76
CA PHE A 439 -16.54 7.41 12.01
C PHE A 439 -15.22 6.66 12.13
N LYS A 440 -14.66 6.28 10.98
CA LYS A 440 -13.31 5.71 10.89
C LYS A 440 -12.22 6.72 11.29
N HIS A 441 -12.45 8.01 11.01
CA HIS A 441 -11.54 9.11 11.33
C HIS A 441 -12.34 10.34 11.79
N PHE A 442 -11.90 11.02 12.85
CA PHE A 442 -12.51 12.27 13.29
C PHE A 442 -11.46 13.18 13.97
N ILE A 443 -11.74 14.49 14.01
CA ILE A 443 -10.88 15.51 14.64
C ILE A 443 -11.60 16.08 15.86
N ILE A 444 -10.88 16.15 16.98
CA ILE A 444 -11.35 16.81 18.20
C ILE A 444 -10.95 18.29 18.14
N LEU A 445 -11.94 19.18 18.02
CA LEU A 445 -11.74 20.63 17.99
C LEU A 445 -12.12 21.24 19.34
N GLY A 446 -11.40 22.28 19.74
CA GLY A 446 -11.62 22.95 21.02
C GLY A 446 -10.66 24.11 21.25
N HIS A 447 -11.08 25.08 22.05
CA HIS A 447 -10.26 26.24 22.40
C HIS A 447 -9.01 25.80 23.19
N PRO A 448 -7.92 26.59 23.21
CA PRO A 448 -6.81 26.32 24.12
C PRO A 448 -7.31 26.12 25.56
N GLY A 449 -6.83 25.08 26.23
CA GLY A 449 -7.29 24.72 27.59
C GLY A 449 -8.62 23.96 27.67
N SER A 450 -9.31 23.68 26.55
CA SER A 450 -10.61 22.99 26.56
C SER A 450 -10.56 21.48 26.88
N GLY A 451 -9.41 20.95 27.29
CA GLY A 451 -9.25 19.53 27.65
C GLY A 451 -9.01 18.55 26.48
N LYS A 452 -8.61 19.03 25.29
CA LYS A 452 -8.34 18.17 24.11
C LYS A 452 -7.34 17.05 24.42
N THR A 453 -6.19 17.39 25.00
CA THR A 453 -5.16 16.44 25.42
C THR A 453 -5.67 15.48 26.49
N THR A 454 -6.48 15.95 27.43
CA THR A 454 -7.10 15.12 28.46
C THR A 454 -7.99 14.04 27.85
N ILE A 455 -8.81 14.39 26.87
CA ILE A 455 -9.68 13.44 26.16
C ILE A 455 -8.82 12.41 25.38
N SER A 456 -7.80 12.85 24.66
CA SER A 456 -6.87 11.95 23.94
C SER A 456 -6.24 10.90 24.85
N LYS A 457 -5.69 11.32 26.00
CA LYS A 457 -5.08 10.44 26.99
C LYS A 457 -6.10 9.49 27.61
N TRP A 458 -7.28 10.01 27.94
CA TRP A 458 -8.37 9.21 28.50
C TRP A 458 -8.85 8.13 27.52
N LEU A 459 -8.96 8.42 26.22
CA LEU A 459 -9.33 7.44 25.18
C LEU A 459 -8.34 6.27 25.12
N VAL A 460 -7.04 6.57 25.08
CA VAL A 460 -5.94 5.58 25.03
C VAL A 460 -5.95 4.71 26.28
N MET A 461 -6.07 5.33 27.46
CA MET A 461 -6.12 4.62 28.74
C MET A 461 -7.34 3.68 28.81
N ASN A 462 -8.54 4.16 28.46
CA ASN A 462 -9.76 3.37 28.50
C ASN A 462 -9.69 2.17 27.55
N MET A 463 -9.18 2.39 26.34
CA MET A 463 -9.00 1.32 25.37
C MET A 463 -7.97 0.29 25.85
N ALA A 464 -6.87 0.74 26.46
CA ALA A 464 -5.87 -0.18 27.01
C ALA A 464 -6.44 -1.04 28.15
N GLN A 465 -7.27 -0.47 29.03
CA GLN A 465 -7.96 -1.22 30.09
C GLN A 465 -8.90 -2.30 29.53
N GLN A 466 -9.62 -2.00 28.45
CA GLN A 466 -10.53 -2.95 27.81
C GLN A 466 -9.80 -4.06 27.07
N CYS A 467 -8.68 -3.75 26.40
CA CYS A 467 -7.83 -4.74 25.75
C CYS A 467 -7.22 -5.75 26.75
N LEU A 468 -7.11 -5.36 28.03
CA LEU A 468 -6.73 -6.23 29.15
C LEU A 468 -7.92 -6.95 29.82
N GLY A 469 -9.14 -6.80 29.31
CA GLY A 469 -10.32 -7.53 29.78
C GLY A 469 -10.98 -6.96 31.04
N LYS A 470 -10.71 -5.71 31.44
CA LYS A 470 -11.44 -5.06 32.55
C LYS A 470 -12.92 -4.85 32.17
N LYS A 471 -13.84 -5.19 33.07
CA LYS A 471 -15.30 -5.10 32.85
C LYS A 471 -15.76 -3.63 32.91
N ASN A 472 -16.65 -3.29 31.97
CA ASN A 472 -17.16 -1.94 31.66
C ASN A 472 -16.10 -0.98 31.13
N MET A 473 -16.16 -0.66 29.82
CA MET A 473 -16.19 0.70 29.27
C MET A 473 -16.23 0.68 27.72
N LEU A 474 -16.47 1.86 27.15
CA LEU A 474 -16.88 2.29 25.80
C LEU A 474 -16.58 1.49 24.52
N PHE A 475 -15.55 0.65 24.43
CA PHE A 475 -15.16 -0.04 23.18
C PHE A 475 -15.33 -1.56 23.29
N ASN A 476 -15.91 -2.19 22.27
CA ASN A 476 -16.10 -3.65 22.24
C ASN A 476 -14.92 -4.34 21.51
N THR A 477 -13.69 -4.15 21.99
CA THR A 477 -12.49 -4.63 21.28
C THR A 477 -11.42 -5.17 22.24
N ARG A 478 -10.98 -6.43 22.04
CA ARG A 478 -9.88 -7.06 22.81
C ARG A 478 -8.54 -7.10 22.07
N GLU A 479 -8.59 -7.01 20.75
CA GLU A 479 -7.45 -7.25 19.87
C GLU A 479 -6.76 -5.95 19.43
N LYS A 480 -7.38 -4.79 19.66
CA LYS A 480 -6.82 -3.53 19.16
C LYS A 480 -5.68 -3.01 20.03
N ILE A 481 -4.78 -2.23 19.44
CA ILE A 481 -3.69 -1.55 20.16
C ILE A 481 -3.87 -0.02 20.06
N PRO A 482 -4.03 0.69 21.19
CA PRO A 482 -4.07 2.15 21.18
C PRO A 482 -2.65 2.74 21.11
N ILE A 483 -2.47 3.78 20.29
CA ILE A 483 -1.20 4.45 20.02
C ILE A 483 -1.44 5.96 20.11
N LEU A 484 -0.69 6.64 20.98
CA LEU A 484 -0.69 8.10 21.09
C LEU A 484 0.59 8.66 20.48
N ILE A 485 0.47 9.53 19.48
CA ILE A 485 1.59 10.15 18.78
C ILE A 485 1.57 11.66 19.07
N PRO A 486 2.42 12.16 19.98
CA PRO A 486 2.62 13.58 20.14
C PRO A 486 3.34 14.14 18.91
N ILE A 487 2.64 14.95 18.12
CA ILE A 487 3.11 15.45 16.83
C ILE A 487 4.40 16.27 16.99
N TRP A 488 4.55 17.02 18.08
CA TRP A 488 5.75 17.80 18.34
C TRP A 488 7.02 16.94 18.43
N LYS A 489 6.93 15.66 18.86
CA LYS A 489 8.08 14.73 18.89
C LYS A 489 8.53 14.35 17.48
N TYR A 490 7.58 14.02 16.61
CA TYR A 490 7.86 13.76 15.20
C TYR A 490 8.50 14.99 14.53
N VAL A 491 7.96 16.18 14.80
CA VAL A 491 8.48 17.45 14.28
C VAL A 491 9.89 17.78 14.79
N ASN A 492 10.20 17.53 16.06
CA ASN A 492 11.54 17.81 16.60
C ASN A 492 12.60 16.86 16.04
N GLN A 493 12.27 15.59 15.77
CA GLN A 493 13.21 14.65 15.14
C GLN A 493 13.58 15.09 13.71
N ILE A 494 12.69 15.79 12.99
CA ILE A 494 12.99 16.39 11.68
C ILE A 494 14.03 17.53 11.81
N LYS A 495 14.05 18.27 12.94
CA LYS A 495 15.01 19.35 13.18
C LYS A 495 16.41 18.86 13.55
N ASP A 496 16.48 17.77 14.30
CA ASP A 496 17.75 17.25 14.83
C ASP A 496 18.57 16.51 13.74
N ASN A 497 17.99 16.24 12.57
CA ASN A 497 18.68 15.62 11.43
C ASN A 497 18.40 16.33 10.08
N PRO A 498 18.82 17.59 9.91
CA PRO A 498 18.48 18.41 8.73
C PRO A 498 19.18 17.96 7.43
N TYR A 499 20.15 17.04 7.50
CA TYR A 499 20.89 16.48 6.36
C TYR A 499 20.64 14.98 6.13
N GLY A 500 19.83 14.33 6.98
CA GLY A 500 19.42 12.94 6.82
C GLY A 500 18.13 12.80 6.00
N GLN A 501 17.87 11.60 5.48
CA GLN A 501 16.56 11.31 4.87
C GLN A 501 15.44 11.56 5.90
N LYS A 502 14.43 12.33 5.50
CA LYS A 502 13.23 12.57 6.31
C LYS A 502 12.53 11.24 6.57
N LEU A 503 12.50 10.80 7.84
CA LEU A 503 11.76 9.61 8.23
C LEU A 503 10.26 9.84 7.99
N THR A 504 9.60 8.87 7.38
CA THR A 504 8.14 8.86 7.27
C THR A 504 7.51 8.72 8.66
N LEU A 505 6.26 9.15 8.81
CA LEU A 505 5.53 8.98 10.07
C LEU A 505 5.45 7.51 10.52
N LEU A 506 5.43 6.57 9.58
CA LEU A 506 5.45 5.14 9.86
C LEU A 506 6.82 4.67 10.38
N GLN A 507 7.92 5.14 9.79
CA GLN A 507 9.28 4.91 10.32
C GLN A 507 9.42 5.48 11.72
N PHE A 508 8.90 6.68 11.95
CA PHE A 508 8.89 7.29 13.27
C PHE A 508 8.17 6.41 14.31
N ILE A 509 6.99 5.88 13.97
CA ILE A 509 6.23 4.98 14.87
C ILE A 509 7.02 3.69 15.11
N HIS A 510 7.63 3.11 14.08
CA HIS A 510 8.44 1.91 14.19
C HIS A 510 9.66 2.11 15.12
N GLU A 511 10.36 3.24 14.99
CA GLU A 511 11.53 3.55 15.80
C GLU A 511 11.17 4.00 17.23
N ASN A 512 9.97 4.57 17.43
CA ASN A 512 9.56 5.19 18.68
C ASN A 512 8.28 4.59 19.27
N ALA A 513 8.06 3.27 19.13
CA ALA A 513 6.88 2.57 19.64
C ALA A 513 6.55 2.84 21.12
N THR A 514 7.58 3.07 21.95
CA THR A 514 7.45 3.41 23.39
C THR A 514 7.87 4.84 23.71
N LEU A 515 8.15 5.66 22.68
CA LEU A 515 8.76 6.99 22.80
C LEU A 515 10.01 7.00 23.70
N ASN A 516 10.84 5.96 23.60
CA ASN A 516 12.08 5.73 24.37
C ASN A 516 11.91 5.49 25.88
N SER A 517 10.73 5.04 26.33
CA SER A 517 10.51 4.67 27.73
C SER A 517 11.52 3.63 28.24
N LEU A 518 12.13 3.90 29.40
CA LEU A 518 13.08 3.00 30.08
C LEU A 518 12.42 1.70 30.57
N SER A 519 11.09 1.63 30.55
CA SER A 519 10.32 0.45 30.99
C SER A 519 10.46 -0.76 30.06
N PHE A 520 11.06 -0.60 28.88
CA PHE A 520 11.19 -1.65 27.87
C PHE A 520 12.66 -1.87 27.50
N THR A 521 13.07 -3.14 27.51
CA THR A 521 14.37 -3.57 26.97
C THR A 521 14.41 -3.39 25.45
N ASN A 522 15.61 -3.42 24.85
CA ASN A 522 15.76 -3.27 23.40
C ASN A 522 14.99 -4.34 22.61
N GLU A 523 15.00 -5.59 23.09
CA GLU A 523 14.25 -6.66 22.43
C GLU A 523 12.74 -6.49 22.55
N GLU A 524 12.22 -6.11 23.74
CA GLU A 524 10.79 -5.83 23.91
C GLU A 524 10.33 -4.64 23.07
N ARG A 525 11.20 -3.64 22.85
CA ARG A 525 10.91 -2.52 21.95
C ARG A 525 10.78 -3.00 20.51
N GLN A 526 11.68 -3.85 20.04
CA GLN A 526 11.59 -4.44 18.70
C GLN A 526 10.29 -5.25 18.54
N ASP A 527 10.00 -6.16 19.49
CA ASP A 527 8.77 -6.96 19.48
C ASP A 527 7.51 -6.09 19.45
N LEU A 528 7.49 -5.01 20.25
CA LEU A 528 6.37 -4.08 20.29
C LEU A 528 6.25 -3.27 19.01
N SER A 529 7.36 -2.78 18.45
CA SER A 529 7.37 -2.05 17.19
C SER A 529 6.74 -2.88 16.08
N SER A 530 7.15 -4.15 15.95
CA SER A 530 6.57 -5.06 14.97
C SER A 530 5.09 -5.30 15.20
N LEU A 531 4.69 -5.56 16.46
CA LEU A 531 3.29 -5.76 16.83
C LEU A 531 2.41 -4.54 16.49
N ILE A 532 2.93 -3.33 16.73
CA ILE A 532 2.25 -2.08 16.40
C ILE A 532 2.12 -1.92 14.89
N ILE A 533 3.18 -2.19 14.12
CA ILE A 533 3.13 -2.17 12.66
C ILE A 533 2.09 -3.17 12.16
N GLU A 534 2.19 -4.46 12.52
CA GLU A 534 1.20 -5.50 12.16
C GLU A 534 -0.24 -5.04 12.47
N SER A 535 -0.47 -4.52 13.68
CA SER A 535 -1.79 -4.05 14.10
C SER A 535 -2.28 -2.85 13.27
N LEU A 536 -1.38 -1.93 12.88
CA LEU A 536 -1.68 -0.84 11.95
C LEU A 536 -2.14 -1.40 10.59
N LEU A 537 -1.49 -2.46 10.09
CA LEU A 537 -1.82 -3.08 8.79
C LEU A 537 -3.18 -3.78 8.80
N HIS A 538 -3.47 -4.50 9.88
CA HIS A 538 -4.74 -5.21 10.04
C HIS A 538 -5.90 -4.26 10.39
N GLY A 539 -5.64 -2.96 10.59
CA GLY A 539 -6.66 -2.00 11.05
C GLY A 539 -7.08 -2.22 12.50
N ASN A 540 -6.30 -2.98 13.25
CA ASN A 540 -6.55 -3.35 14.65
C ASN A 540 -5.87 -2.36 15.61
N VAL A 541 -6.00 -1.06 15.33
CA VAL A 541 -5.42 0.01 16.15
C VAL A 541 -6.38 1.16 16.36
N LEU A 542 -6.11 1.94 17.40
CA LEU A 542 -6.58 3.31 17.54
C LEU A 542 -5.35 4.22 17.54
N VAL A 543 -5.22 5.08 16.53
CA VAL A 543 -4.13 6.04 16.45
C VAL A 543 -4.67 7.42 16.82
N ILE A 544 -4.06 8.07 17.80
CA ILE A 544 -4.38 9.44 18.19
C ILE A 544 -3.17 10.33 17.95
N PHE A 545 -3.34 11.33 17.08
CA PHE A 545 -2.37 12.39 16.87
C PHE A 545 -2.66 13.55 17.82
N GLU A 546 -1.69 13.93 18.64
CA GLU A 546 -1.85 14.91 19.71
C GLU A 546 -0.93 16.12 19.52
N GLY A 547 -1.39 17.32 19.89
CA GLY A 547 -0.60 18.55 19.80
C GLY A 547 -0.44 19.11 18.38
N LEU A 548 -1.42 18.91 17.48
CA LEU A 548 -1.37 19.48 16.13
C LEU A 548 -1.38 21.03 16.15
N ASP A 549 -2.04 21.63 17.15
CA ASP A 549 -2.06 23.07 17.40
C ASP A 549 -0.73 23.62 17.94
N GLU A 550 0.12 22.76 18.49
CA GLU A 550 1.43 23.11 19.06
C GLU A 550 2.57 23.06 18.03
N VAL A 551 2.26 22.73 16.77
CA VAL A 551 3.24 22.70 15.68
C VAL A 551 3.78 24.11 15.42
N PRO A 552 5.10 24.34 15.55
CA PRO A 552 5.70 25.66 15.36
C PRO A 552 5.41 26.24 13.97
N ALA A 553 5.25 27.56 13.88
CA ALA A 553 4.86 28.24 12.64
C ALA A 553 5.87 28.12 11.48
N HIS A 554 7.13 27.78 11.76
CA HIS A 554 8.17 27.56 10.74
C HIS A 554 8.15 26.15 10.13
N VAL A 555 7.31 25.26 10.65
CA VAL A 555 7.13 23.90 10.11
C VAL A 555 5.97 23.96 9.13
N ASP A 556 6.17 23.44 7.91
CA ASP A 556 5.11 23.38 6.93
C ASP A 556 4.03 22.38 7.40
N ARG A 557 2.94 22.93 7.95
CA ARG A 557 1.78 22.17 8.41
C ARG A 557 1.13 21.39 7.27
N THR A 558 1.29 21.84 6.03
CA THR A 558 0.80 21.15 4.83
C THR A 558 1.53 19.82 4.65
N ASP A 559 2.85 19.80 4.83
CA ASP A 559 3.64 18.58 4.69
C ASP A 559 3.41 17.60 5.84
N LEU A 560 3.21 18.12 7.06
CA LEU A 560 2.80 17.28 8.19
C LEU A 560 1.41 16.65 7.95
N LEU A 561 0.46 17.43 7.44
CA LEU A 561 -0.87 16.92 7.09
C LEU A 561 -0.79 15.91 5.95
N LYS A 562 0.09 16.13 4.96
CA LYS A 562 0.37 15.12 3.92
C LYS A 562 0.95 13.83 4.53
N ASP A 563 1.82 13.91 5.53
CA ASP A 563 2.39 12.72 6.20
C ASP A 563 1.34 11.97 7.04
N ILE A 564 0.42 12.69 7.68
CA ILE A 564 -0.71 12.11 8.41
C ILE A 564 -1.72 11.49 7.43
N ASN A 565 -2.04 12.19 6.33
CA ASN A 565 -2.89 11.66 5.26
C ASN A 565 -2.27 10.45 4.61
N ALA A 566 -0.97 10.51 4.39
CA ALA A 566 -0.17 9.39 4.04
C ALA A 566 -0.47 8.28 5.03
N LEU A 567 -0.24 8.37 6.34
CA LEU A 567 -0.59 7.25 7.23
C LEU A 567 -2.08 6.79 7.16
N LEU A 568 -3.02 7.70 6.91
CA LEU A 568 -4.47 7.43 6.85
C LEU A 568 -4.96 6.80 5.54
N GLU A 569 -4.38 7.19 4.40
CA GLU A 569 -4.58 6.63 3.05
C GLU A 569 -3.69 5.38 2.86
N ARG A 570 -2.50 5.42 3.46
CA ARG A 570 -1.45 4.40 3.52
C ARG A 570 -1.65 3.50 4.75
N GLY A 571 -2.77 2.79 4.74
CA GLY A 571 -2.79 1.44 5.32
C GLY A 571 -1.87 0.52 4.52
N ILE A 572 -0.55 0.80 4.53
CA ILE A 572 0.56 0.32 3.68
C ILE A 572 0.80 1.17 2.42
N ASP A 573 1.80 2.04 2.47
CA ASP A 573 2.48 2.59 1.28
C ASP A 573 3.85 3.14 1.72
N TYR A 574 4.86 2.27 1.67
CA TYR A 574 6.25 2.69 1.65
C TYR A 574 6.67 2.99 0.21
N ASP A 575 7.52 4.01 0.09
CA ASP A 575 8.34 4.43 -1.04
C ASP A 575 7.70 5.31 -2.13
N ILE A 576 7.75 6.63 -1.90
CA ILE A 576 8.05 7.57 -2.99
C ILE A 576 9.06 8.62 -2.50
N LYS A 577 10.20 8.65 -3.21
CA LYS A 577 11.32 9.61 -3.26
C LYS A 577 12.50 9.39 -2.30
N SER A 578 13.42 8.56 -2.75
CA SER A 578 14.85 8.89 -2.70
C SER A 578 15.32 9.24 -4.13
N ASN A 579 15.59 10.53 -4.34
CA ASN A 579 16.28 11.21 -5.46
C ASN A 579 16.30 10.59 -6.85
#